data_AF-A0A9X1ZL84-F1
#
_entry.id   AF-A0A9X1ZL84-F1
#
_cell.length_a   1.000
_cell.length_b   1.000
_cell.length_c   1.000
_cell.angle_alpha   90.00
_cell.angle_beta   90.00
_cell.angle_gamma   90.00
#
_symmetry.space_group_name_H-M   'P 1'
#
loop_
_entity.id
_entity.type
_entity.pdbx_description
1 polymer ?
#
loop_
_entity_poly.entity_id
_entity_poly.type
_entity_poly.pdbx_seq_one_letter_code
_entity_poly.pdbx_strand_id
1 'polypeptide(L)'
;MFLDYFALGIIFFVVIFLFYGIIAIHDIPYEIAKHRNHPQQDALHIAGWVSLFTLHVLWPFLWIWATLYREDRGWGSQIAVSEN
;
A
#
# COMPACT_ATOMS: atom_id res chain seq x y z
N MET A 1 31.82 27.19 1.54
CA MET A 1 30.59 28.03 1.49
C MET A 1 29.63 27.59 0.39
N PHE A 2 29.85 27.90 -0.90
CA PHE A 2 28.90 27.52 -1.97
C PHE A 2 28.66 26.00 -2.08
N LEU A 3 29.75 25.22 -2.06
CA LEU A 3 29.68 23.75 -2.14
C LEU A 3 28.93 23.13 -0.94
N ASP A 4 29.03 23.73 0.24
CA ASP A 4 28.37 23.24 1.46
C ASP A 4 26.86 23.46 1.39
N TYR A 5 26.42 24.64 0.94
CA TYR A 5 25.00 24.91 0.69
C TYR A 5 24.44 24.06 -0.46
N PHE A 6 25.23 23.83 -1.51
CA PHE A 6 24.85 22.96 -2.62
C PHE A 6 24.70 21.50 -2.17
N ALA A 7 25.65 20.98 -1.40
CA ALA A 7 25.57 19.64 -0.81
C ALA A 7 24.37 19.50 0.14
N LEU A 8 24.10 20.52 0.96
CA LEU A 8 22.94 20.55 1.84
C LEU A 8 21.62 20.53 1.05
N GLY A 9 21.56 21.25 -0.06
CA GLY A 9 20.42 21.21 -0.99
C GLY A 9 20.20 19.83 -1.60
N ILE A 10 21.26 19.15 -2.04
CA ILE A 10 21.18 17.78 -2.57
C ILE A 10 20.71 16.80 -1.50
N ILE A 11 21.28 16.86 -0.29
CA ILE A 11 20.87 15.99 0.83
C ILE A 11 19.38 16.17 1.12
N PHE A 12 18.92 17.42 1.19
CA PHE A 12 17.51 17.73 1.43
C PHE A 12 16.60 17.18 0.31
N PHE A 13 17.00 17.37 -0.94
CA PHE A 13 16.28 16.82 -2.09
C PHE A 13 16.22 15.29 -2.07
N VAL A 14 17.34 14.63 -1.80
CA VAL A 14 17.41 13.16 -1.73
C VAL A 14 16.51 12.63 -0.61
N VAL A 15 16.53 13.25 0.57
CA VAL A 15 15.65 12.85 1.68
C VAL A 15 14.18 12.96 1.28
N ILE A 16 13.77 14.08 0.69
CA ILE A 16 12.39 14.28 0.20
C ILE A 16 12.05 13.25 -0.88
N PHE A 17 12.92 13.07 -1.87
CA PHE A 17 12.70 12.15 -2.98
C PHE A 17 12.53 10.71 -2.49
N LEU A 18 13.36 10.27 -1.54
CA LEU A 18 13.23 8.95 -0.92
C LEU A 18 11.92 8.82 -0.14
N PHE A 19 11.53 9.86 0.63
CA PHE A 19 10.29 9.85 1.41
C PHE A 19 9.07 9.73 0.51
N TYR A 20 8.98 10.55 -0.54
CA TYR A 20 7.89 10.50 -1.52
C TYR A 20 7.92 9.22 -2.35
N GLY A 21 9.10 8.70 -2.71
CA GLY A 21 9.24 7.43 -3.41
C GLY A 21 8.68 6.27 -2.60
N ILE A 22 8.92 6.25 -1.29
CA ILE A 22 8.36 5.24 -0.38
C ILE A 22 6.84 5.36 -0.33
N ILE A 23 6.29 6.57 -0.13
CA ILE A 23 4.83 6.80 -0.10
C ILE A 23 4.17 6.32 -1.40
N ALA A 24 4.75 6.68 -2.55
CA ALA A 24 4.24 6.26 -3.85
C ALA A 24 4.23 4.72 -4.01
N ILE A 25 5.26 4.02 -3.52
CA ILE A 25 5.33 2.55 -3.56
C ILE A 25 4.26 1.89 -2.65
N HIS A 26 3.91 2.53 -1.53
CA HIS A 26 2.86 2.06 -0.62
C HIS A 26 1.45 2.23 -1.19
N ASP A 27 1.22 3.23 -2.04
CA ASP A 27 -0.09 3.46 -2.67
C ASP A 27 -0.37 2.49 -3.84
N ILE A 28 0.67 1.90 -4.45
CA ILE A 28 0.54 0.89 -5.53
C ILE A 28 -0.38 -0.30 -5.15
N PRO A 29 -0.18 -1.01 -4.02
CA PRO A 29 -1.07 -2.12 -3.64
C PRO A 29 -2.52 -1.69 -3.42
N TYR A 30 -2.76 -0.46 -2.96
CA TYR A 30 -4.10 0.10 -2.86
C TYR A 30 -4.74 0.31 -4.24
N GLU A 31 -4.00 0.86 -5.21
CA GLU A 31 -4.47 1.03 -6.59
C GLU A 31 -4.80 -0.32 -7.25
N ILE A 32 -3.99 -1.37 -6.99
CA ILE A 32 -4.24 -2.74 -7.46
C ILE A 32 -5.53 -3.31 -6.84
N ALA A 33 -5.75 -3.12 -5.53
CA ALA A 33 -6.97 -3.56 -4.85
C ALA A 33 -8.22 -2.80 -5.34
N LYS A 34 -8.07 -1.51 -5.68
CA LYS A 34 -9.11 -0.65 -6.25
C LYS A 34 -9.51 -1.11 -7.65
N HIS A 35 -8.54 -1.40 -8.50
CA HIS A 35 -8.79 -1.92 -9.85
C HIS A 35 -9.41 -3.33 -9.87
N ARG A 36 -9.27 -4.10 -8.78
CA ARG A 36 -9.81 -5.45 -8.61
C ARG A 36 -11.11 -5.50 -7.79
N ASN A 37 -11.76 -4.38 -7.52
CA ASN A 37 -13.00 -4.30 -6.72
C ASN A 37 -12.93 -5.03 -5.36
N HIS A 38 -11.77 -5.01 -4.71
CA HIS A 38 -11.59 -5.72 -3.43
C HIS A 38 -12.51 -5.12 -2.35
N PRO A 39 -13.35 -5.89 -1.64
CA PRO A 39 -14.33 -5.34 -0.67
C PRO A 39 -13.72 -4.65 0.57
N GLN A 40 -12.39 -4.58 0.66
CA GLN A 40 -11.62 -4.07 1.80
C GLN A 40 -10.62 -2.98 1.37
N GLN A 41 -11.00 -2.15 0.38
CA GLN A 41 -10.15 -1.06 -0.14
C GLN A 41 -9.71 -0.11 0.98
N ASP A 42 -10.64 0.22 1.88
CA ASP A 42 -10.39 1.10 3.02
C ASP A 42 -9.43 0.48 4.04
N ALA A 43 -9.44 -0.85 4.18
CA ALA A 43 -8.52 -1.56 5.06
C ALA A 43 -7.09 -1.52 4.53
N LEU A 44 -6.90 -1.60 3.20
CA LEU A 44 -5.58 -1.45 2.59
C LEU A 44 -5.05 -0.02 2.70
N HIS A 45 -5.91 1.00 2.55
CA HIS A 45 -5.52 2.39 2.74
C HIS A 45 -5.06 2.63 4.18
N ILE A 46 -5.90 2.28 5.16
CA ILE A 46 -5.58 2.43 6.59
C ILE A 46 -4.35 1.59 6.96
N ALA A 47 -4.22 0.38 6.42
CA ALA A 47 -3.06 -0.47 6.69
C ALA A 47 -1.77 0.08 6.06
N GLY A 48 -1.83 0.78 4.94
CA GLY A 48 -0.71 1.55 4.38
C GLY A 48 -0.20 2.60 5.38
N TRP A 49 -1.10 3.39 5.97
CA TRP A 49 -0.78 4.34 7.03
C TRP A 49 -0.27 3.66 8.32
N VAL A 50 -0.81 2.50 8.69
CA VAL A 50 -0.33 1.71 9.84
C VAL A 50 1.05 1.07 9.57
N SER A 51 1.38 0.77 8.31
CA SER A 51 2.68 0.22 7.91
C SER A 51 3.83 1.22 8.12
N LEU A 52 3.55 2.52 7.98
CA LEU A 52 4.46 3.61 8.33
C LEU A 52 4.78 3.63 9.83
N PHE A 53 3.81 3.29 10.67
CA PHE A 53 3.98 3.22 12.13
C PHE A 53 4.71 1.94 12.58
N THR A 54 4.57 0.85 11.81
CA THR A 54 5.15 -0.48 12.13
C THR A 54 6.48 -0.76 11.43
N LEU A 55 7.20 0.30 11.01
CA LEU A 55 8.53 0.23 10.40
C LEU A 55 8.58 -0.70 9.16
N HIS A 56 7.58 -0.61 8.27
CA HIS A 56 7.52 -1.36 7.01
C HIS A 56 7.39 -2.88 7.12
N VAL A 57 7.22 -3.45 8.31
CA VAL A 57 7.08 -4.92 8.50
C VAL A 57 5.79 -5.46 7.90
N LEU A 58 4.68 -4.71 8.01
CA LEU A 58 3.37 -5.13 7.50
C LEU A 58 3.22 -4.95 5.97
N TRP A 59 4.13 -4.22 5.34
CA TRP A 59 4.05 -3.90 3.91
C TRP A 59 4.04 -5.11 2.96
N PRO A 60 5.00 -6.07 3.04
CA PRO A 60 4.97 -7.25 2.18
C PRO A 60 3.72 -8.11 2.42
N PHE A 61 3.17 -8.08 3.63
CA PHE A 61 1.91 -8.76 3.95
C PHE A 61 0.70 -8.13 3.24
N LEU A 62 0.66 -6.79 3.13
CA LEU A 62 -0.38 -6.07 2.38
C LEU A 62 -0.31 -6.32 0.88
N TRP A 63 0.89 -6.47 0.32
CA TRP A 63 1.09 -6.88 -1.07
C TRP A 63 0.51 -8.27 -1.35
N ILE A 64 0.74 -9.23 -0.44
CA ILE A 64 0.16 -10.57 -0.54
C ILE A 64 -1.36 -10.48 -0.48
N TRP A 65 -1.93 -9.70 0.45
CA TRP A 65 -3.38 -9.54 0.59
C TRP A 65 -4.02 -8.86 -0.63
N ALA A 66 -3.41 -7.80 -1.17
CA ALA A 66 -3.88 -7.10 -2.37
C ALA A 66 -3.96 -8.03 -3.60
N THR A 67 -3.02 -8.99 -3.69
CA THR A 67 -2.95 -9.96 -4.79
C THR A 67 -3.72 -11.24 -4.54
N LEU A 68 -4.04 -11.56 -3.28
CA LEU A 68 -4.81 -12.75 -2.90
C LEU A 68 -6.27 -12.69 -3.38
N TYR A 69 -6.82 -11.48 -3.54
CA TYR A 69 -8.21 -11.33 -3.93
C TYR A 69 -8.45 -11.58 -5.41
N ARG A 70 -9.46 -12.43 -5.64
CA ARG A 70 -9.91 -12.92 -6.92
C ARG A 70 -11.42 -12.69 -7.00
N GLU A 71 -11.85 -11.81 -7.91
CA GLU A 71 -13.26 -11.49 -8.15
C GLU A 71 -14.09 -12.75 -8.47
N ASP A 72 -13.45 -13.79 -9.03
CA ASP A 72 -14.06 -15.05 -9.43
C ASP A 72 -14.48 -15.97 -8.28
N ARG A 73 -14.05 -15.73 -7.03
CA ARG A 73 -14.43 -16.59 -5.88
C ARG A 73 -15.02 -15.87 -4.67
N GLY A 74 -14.97 -14.54 -4.62
CA GLY A 74 -15.44 -13.76 -3.47
C GLY A 74 -14.71 -14.08 -2.15
N TRP A 75 -14.94 -13.27 -1.11
CA TRP A 75 -14.52 -13.60 0.26
C TRP A 75 -15.46 -14.65 0.84
N GLY A 76 -15.29 -15.91 0.40
CA GLY A 76 -15.84 -17.12 1.03
C GLY A 76 -17.18 -16.96 1.75
N SER A 77 -18.25 -16.63 1.03
CA SER A 77 -19.62 -16.77 1.54
C SER A 77 -20.66 -16.53 0.44
N GLN A 78 -20.63 -17.33 -0.62
CA GLN A 78 -21.91 -17.66 -1.27
C GLN A 78 -22.55 -18.76 -0.43
N ILE A 79 -23.14 -18.31 0.67
CA ILE A 79 -24.43 -18.73 1.20
C ILE A 79 -24.91 -20.05 0.55
N ALA A 80 -24.61 -21.17 1.21
CA ALA A 80 -25.47 -22.34 1.11
C ALA A 80 -26.74 -22.04 1.90
N VAL A 81 -27.67 -21.25 1.32
CA VAL A 81 -29.02 -21.09 1.86
C VAL A 81 -30.01 -21.52 0.80
N SER A 82 -30.60 -22.67 1.14
CA SER A 82 -31.92 -23.21 0.79
C SER A 82 -32.29 -23.25 -0.68
N GLU A 83 -31.97 -24.38 -1.31
CA GLU A 83 -32.89 -24.93 -2.30
C GLU A 83 -33.62 -26.12 -1.66
N ASN A 84 -34.91 -25.88 -1.36
CA ASN A 84 -35.97 -26.84 -0.95
C ASN A 84 -35.87 -27.46 0.45
#